data_AF-A0A3D1VNE1-F1
#
_entry.id   AF-A0A3D1VNE1-F1
#
_cell.length_a   1.000
_cell.length_b   1.000
_cell.length_c   1.000
_cell.angle_alpha   90.00
_cell.angle_beta   90.00
_cell.angle_gamma   90.00
#
_symmetry.space_group_name_H-M   'P 1'
#
loop_
_entity.id
_entity.type
_entity.pdbx_description
1 polymer ?
#
loop_
_entity_poly.entity_id
_entity_poly.type
_entity_poly.pdbx_seq_one_letter_code
_entity_poly.pdbx_strand_id
1 'polypeptide(L)'
;MKEATAGWLAVAIAAVWGGSFLLMQTVADEIAAAPYIFLRFGVAFVVLIGLFGRSLQSLRRKTILGSLGLGTVMFIYMLFQFFALETTSSSNTAFLSSSSFLMVPFLAVVFLKKKPTLGNTLGLLLTAMGLVWMTGGMGGGFTRGDFYAFISAVMVAVHIVLVDKTLGDTNTAERFEQSLGIGILQVGVAAAWALIFWQVFTPHGLTFPLSATLLISVAGTGIFCSAFCFTAQLIVQQKLSPSRFVLLLMLEPLFALLYSMVFP
;
A
#
# COMPACT_ATOMS: atom_id res chain seq x y z
N MET A 1 21.88 8.47 2.62
CA MET A 1 20.96 8.95 1.57
C MET A 1 20.59 10.41 1.82
N LYS A 2 20.68 11.27 0.79
CA LYS A 2 20.25 12.68 0.82
C LYS A 2 18.72 12.78 0.62
N GLU A 3 18.08 13.86 1.08
CA GLU A 3 16.63 14.05 0.91
C GLU A 3 16.18 14.03 -0.56
N ALA A 4 16.93 14.66 -1.46
CA ALA A 4 16.60 14.66 -2.90
C ALA A 4 16.56 13.24 -3.50
N THR A 5 17.50 12.37 -3.11
CA THR A 5 17.52 10.97 -3.52
C THR A 5 16.30 10.20 -2.98
N ALA A 6 15.89 10.50 -1.74
CA ALA A 6 14.69 9.92 -1.15
C ALA A 6 13.42 10.36 -1.90
N GLY A 7 13.38 11.61 -2.36
CA GLY A 7 12.29 12.14 -3.19
C GLY A 7 12.15 11.38 -4.51
N TRP A 8 13.24 11.21 -5.26
CA TRP A 8 13.22 10.44 -6.50
C TRP A 8 12.83 8.98 -6.29
N LEU A 9 13.28 8.36 -5.19
CA LEU A 9 12.87 7.00 -4.85
C LEU A 9 11.37 6.92 -4.54
N ALA A 10 10.78 7.94 -3.90
CA ALA A 10 9.33 8.01 -3.70
C ALA A 10 8.55 8.12 -5.02
N VAL A 11 9.07 8.90 -5.98
CA VAL A 11 8.47 8.98 -7.33
C VAL A 11 8.55 7.63 -8.05
N ALA A 12 9.66 6.91 -7.93
CA ALA A 12 9.78 5.56 -8.47
C ALA A 12 8.78 4.58 -7.81
N ILE A 13 8.57 4.70 -6.49
CA ILE A 13 7.54 3.93 -5.79
C ILE A 13 6.14 4.24 -6.37
N ALA A 14 5.80 5.52 -6.53
CA ALA A 14 4.53 5.93 -7.14
C ALA A 14 4.34 5.36 -8.56
N ALA A 15 5.41 5.33 -9.35
CA ALA A 15 5.41 4.75 -10.69
C ALA A 15 5.16 3.24 -10.67
N VAL A 16 5.77 2.50 -9.74
CA VAL A 16 5.59 1.05 -9.63
C VAL A 16 4.21 0.71 -9.07
N TRP A 17 3.75 1.41 -8.03
CA TRP A 17 2.41 1.21 -7.46
C TRP A 17 1.29 1.59 -8.42
N GLY A 18 1.46 2.63 -9.23
CA GLY A 18 0.50 2.98 -10.30
C GLY A 18 0.29 1.84 -11.30
N GLY A 19 1.37 1.13 -11.69
CA GLY A 19 1.27 -0.04 -12.57
C GLY A 19 0.64 -1.27 -11.90
N SER A 20 0.70 -1.33 -10.58
CA SER A 20 0.14 -2.46 -9.82
C SER A 20 -1.37 -2.58 -9.98
N PHE A 21 -2.11 -1.47 -10.08
CA PHE A 21 -3.57 -1.49 -10.25
C PHE A 21 -3.97 -2.18 -11.55
N LEU A 22 -3.24 -1.90 -12.64
CA LEU A 22 -3.48 -2.54 -13.93
C LEU A 22 -3.21 -4.05 -13.83
N LEU A 23 -2.04 -4.45 -13.30
CA LEU A 23 -1.71 -5.87 -13.11
C LEU A 23 -2.73 -6.61 -12.25
N MET A 24 -3.20 -5.98 -11.17
CA MET A 24 -4.25 -6.57 -10.32
C MET A 24 -5.59 -6.67 -11.05
N GLN A 25 -5.97 -5.63 -11.80
CA GLN A 25 -7.23 -5.63 -12.54
C GLN A 25 -7.27 -6.71 -13.62
N THR A 26 -6.16 -6.97 -14.32
CA THR A 26 -6.09 -8.01 -15.37
C THR A 26 -6.39 -9.42 -14.87
N VAL A 27 -6.31 -9.66 -13.56
CA VAL A 27 -6.53 -10.99 -12.95
C VAL A 27 -7.70 -10.99 -11.96
N ALA A 28 -8.40 -9.87 -11.80
CA ALA A 28 -9.48 -9.74 -10.82
C ALA A 28 -10.65 -10.72 -11.07
N ASP A 29 -10.87 -11.09 -12.33
CA ASP A 29 -11.88 -12.09 -12.72
C ASP A 29 -11.36 -13.54 -12.65
N GLU A 30 -10.05 -13.74 -12.51
CA GLU A 30 -9.40 -15.08 -12.49
C GLU A 30 -9.16 -15.59 -11.07
N ILE A 31 -8.93 -14.70 -10.10
CA ILE A 31 -8.55 -15.04 -8.73
C ILE A 31 -9.20 -14.09 -7.73
N ALA A 32 -9.70 -14.66 -6.63
CA ALA A 32 -10.24 -13.86 -5.54
C ALA A 32 -9.15 -13.06 -4.81
N ALA A 33 -9.54 -11.97 -4.16
CA ALA A 33 -8.63 -11.10 -3.41
C ALA A 33 -7.67 -11.83 -2.45
N ALA A 34 -8.20 -12.66 -1.54
CA ALA A 34 -7.39 -13.27 -0.49
C ALA A 34 -6.24 -14.18 -1.01
N PRO A 35 -6.48 -15.15 -1.91
CA PRO A 35 -5.39 -15.94 -2.48
C PRO A 35 -4.41 -15.11 -3.31
N TYR A 36 -4.85 -14.10 -4.06
CA TYR A 36 -3.95 -13.21 -4.79
C TYR A 36 -3.01 -12.46 -3.84
N ILE A 37 -3.56 -11.90 -2.76
CA ILE A 37 -2.81 -11.15 -1.74
C ILE A 37 -1.80 -12.07 -1.03
N PHE A 38 -2.21 -13.29 -0.70
CA PHE A 38 -1.32 -14.31 -0.13
C PHE A 38 -0.14 -14.60 -1.05
N LEU A 39 -0.39 -14.86 -2.34
CA LEU A 39 0.66 -15.13 -3.32
C LEU A 39 1.60 -13.93 -3.50
N ARG A 40 1.04 -12.73 -3.71
CA ARG A 40 1.80 -11.47 -3.88
C ARG A 40 2.73 -11.22 -2.71
N PHE A 41 2.21 -11.25 -1.48
CA PHE A 41 3.03 -10.99 -0.29
C PHE A 41 3.89 -12.18 0.11
N GLY A 42 3.51 -13.42 -0.24
CA GLY A 42 4.31 -14.61 -0.08
C GLY A 42 5.57 -14.57 -0.94
N VAL A 43 5.45 -14.20 -2.22
CA VAL A 43 6.60 -13.96 -3.11
C VAL A 43 7.50 -12.86 -2.51
N ALA A 44 6.91 -11.76 -2.07
CA ALA A 44 7.68 -10.67 -1.46
C ALA A 44 8.44 -11.13 -0.20
N PHE A 45 7.78 -11.91 0.65
CA PHE A 45 8.37 -12.45 1.88
C PHE A 45 9.55 -13.39 1.57
N VAL A 46 9.38 -14.31 0.62
CA VAL A 46 10.45 -15.24 0.19
C VAL A 46 11.65 -14.49 -0.39
N VAL A 47 11.41 -13.48 -1.23
CA VAL A 47 12.48 -12.65 -1.80
C VAL A 47 13.22 -11.89 -0.70
N LEU A 48 12.50 -11.21 0.19
CA LEU A 48 13.11 -10.39 1.23
C LEU A 48 13.83 -11.22 2.29
N ILE A 49 13.29 -12.37 2.69
CA ILE A 49 13.97 -13.24 3.67
C ILE A 49 15.23 -13.88 3.08
N GLY A 50 15.23 -14.22 1.78
CA GLY A 50 16.41 -14.72 1.09
C GLY A 50 17.53 -13.70 0.98
N LEU A 51 17.19 -12.43 0.72
CA LEU A 51 18.17 -11.35 0.56
C LEU A 51 18.63 -10.75 1.91
N PHE A 52 17.70 -10.59 2.86
CA PHE A 52 17.88 -9.76 4.05
C PHE A 52 17.46 -10.48 5.34
N GLY A 53 17.33 -11.80 5.35
CA GLY A 53 16.87 -12.56 6.52
C GLY A 53 17.68 -12.33 7.80
N ARG A 54 18.97 -11.97 7.67
CA ARG A 54 19.82 -11.61 8.83
C ARG A 54 19.33 -10.36 9.56
N SER A 55 18.69 -9.42 8.86
CA SER A 55 18.17 -8.18 9.44
C SER A 55 17.07 -8.44 10.49
N LEU A 56 16.40 -9.60 10.44
CA LEU A 56 15.42 -10.01 11.46
C LEU A 56 16.05 -10.16 12.86
N GLN A 57 17.33 -10.53 12.94
CA GLN A 57 18.03 -10.68 14.23
C GLN A 57 18.28 -9.33 14.91
N SER A 58 18.27 -8.25 14.14
CA SER A 58 18.43 -6.89 14.67
C SER A 58 17.12 -6.32 15.24
N LEU A 59 15.97 -6.93 14.93
CA LEU A 59 14.66 -6.36 15.29
C LEU A 59 14.47 -6.25 16.79
N ARG A 60 14.01 -5.07 17.21
CA ARG A 60 13.67 -4.79 18.61
C ARG A 60 12.24 -5.20 18.88
N ARG A 61 11.92 -5.55 20.12
CA ARG A 61 10.55 -5.92 20.52
C ARG A 61 9.49 -4.89 20.09
N LYS A 62 9.79 -3.59 20.22
CA LYS A 62 8.88 -2.51 19.78
C LYS A 62 8.69 -2.49 18.26
N THR A 63 9.75 -2.68 17.48
CA THR A 63 9.66 -2.70 16.01
C THR A 63 8.98 -3.97 15.51
N ILE A 64 9.10 -5.10 16.22
CA ILE A 64 8.31 -6.31 15.97
C ILE A 64 6.82 -6.01 16.12
N LEU A 65 6.40 -5.47 17.27
CA LEU A 65 4.99 -5.08 17.51
C LEU A 65 4.47 -4.09 16.47
N GLY A 66 5.28 -3.09 16.10
CA GLY A 66 4.95 -2.16 15.03
C GLY A 66 4.79 -2.84 13.67
N SER A 67 5.66 -3.79 13.33
CA SER A 67 5.61 -4.56 12.08
C SER A 67 4.37 -5.46 12.00
N LEU A 68 3.94 -6.05 13.12
CA LEU A 68 2.68 -6.80 13.18
C LEU A 68 1.49 -5.88 12.87
N GLY A 69 1.47 -4.68 13.45
CA GLY A 69 0.45 -3.66 13.16
C GLY A 69 0.49 -3.22 11.69
N LEU A 70 1.67 -2.95 11.15
CA LEU A 70 1.88 -2.58 9.76
C LEU A 70 1.37 -3.66 8.80
N GLY A 71 1.75 -4.91 9.01
CA GLY A 71 1.29 -6.02 8.16
C GLY A 71 -0.21 -6.25 8.24
N THR A 72 -0.82 -6.02 9.41
CA THR A 72 -2.28 -6.12 9.60
C THR A 72 -3.01 -5.02 8.82
N VAL A 73 -2.62 -3.75 8.99
CA VAL A 73 -3.21 -2.64 8.24
C VAL A 73 -2.95 -2.84 6.74
N MET A 74 -1.78 -3.38 6.39
CA MET A 74 -1.41 -3.66 5.01
C MET A 74 -2.31 -4.69 4.33
N PHE A 75 -2.60 -5.78 5.03
CA PHE A 75 -3.57 -6.76 4.56
C PHE A 75 -4.95 -6.14 4.38
N ILE A 76 -5.44 -5.37 5.35
CA ILE A 76 -6.78 -4.77 5.31
C ILE A 76 -6.90 -3.83 4.10
N TYR A 77 -5.96 -2.89 3.91
CA TYR A 77 -6.08 -1.98 2.77
C TYR A 77 -5.99 -2.73 1.45
N MET A 78 -5.10 -3.73 1.33
CA MET A 78 -4.95 -4.48 0.08
C MET A 78 -6.21 -5.30 -0.23
N LEU A 79 -6.88 -5.85 0.79
CA LEU A 79 -8.14 -6.58 0.64
C LEU A 79 -9.23 -5.66 0.07
N PHE A 80 -9.44 -4.49 0.68
CA PHE A 80 -10.40 -3.51 0.17
C PHE A 80 -10.01 -2.95 -1.19
N GLN A 81 -8.72 -2.76 -1.46
CA GLN A 81 -8.24 -2.32 -2.77
C GLN A 81 -8.55 -3.34 -3.86
N PHE A 82 -8.35 -4.63 -3.60
CA PHE A 82 -8.67 -5.67 -4.57
C PHE A 82 -10.17 -5.78 -4.81
N PHE A 83 -11.00 -5.73 -3.76
CA PHE A 83 -12.47 -5.67 -3.91
C PHE A 83 -12.95 -4.45 -4.70
N ALA A 84 -12.25 -3.31 -4.59
CA ALA A 84 -12.52 -2.17 -5.45
C ALA A 84 -12.24 -2.52 -6.92
N LEU A 85 -11.09 -3.12 -7.22
CA LEU A 85 -10.73 -3.51 -8.59
C LEU A 85 -11.64 -4.57 -9.22
N GLU A 86 -12.28 -5.42 -8.41
CA GLU A 86 -13.32 -6.34 -8.86
C GLU A 86 -14.64 -5.63 -9.26
N THR A 87 -14.83 -4.37 -8.85
CA THR A 87 -16.12 -3.67 -8.97
C THR A 87 -16.02 -2.26 -9.57
N THR A 88 -14.83 -1.75 -9.83
CA THR A 88 -14.55 -0.46 -10.48
C THR A 88 -13.21 -0.50 -11.23
N SER A 89 -12.90 0.56 -11.98
CA SER A 89 -11.69 0.59 -12.81
C SER A 89 -10.39 0.79 -12.00
N SER A 90 -9.26 0.32 -12.55
CA SER A 90 -7.93 0.60 -12.01
C SER A 90 -7.64 2.09 -11.87
N SER A 91 -7.98 2.88 -12.88
CA SER A 91 -7.83 4.34 -12.85
C SER A 91 -8.62 4.99 -11.72
N ASN A 92 -9.87 4.56 -11.50
CA ASN A 92 -10.72 5.08 -10.44
C ASN A 92 -10.22 4.66 -9.05
N THR A 93 -9.82 3.39 -8.90
CA THR A 93 -9.23 2.87 -7.65
C THR A 93 -7.92 3.59 -7.31
N ALA A 94 -7.04 3.82 -8.30
CA ALA A 94 -5.78 4.53 -8.12
C ALA A 94 -6.00 5.99 -7.70
N PHE A 95 -6.96 6.67 -8.33
CA PHE A 95 -7.34 8.04 -7.96
C PHE A 95 -7.84 8.11 -6.51
N LEU A 96 -8.77 7.23 -6.13
CA LEU A 96 -9.32 7.16 -4.79
C LEU A 96 -8.27 6.78 -3.74
N SER A 97 -7.40 5.81 -4.02
CA SER A 97 -6.28 5.45 -3.16
C SER A 97 -5.37 6.64 -2.88
N SER A 98 -5.10 7.44 -3.92
CA SER A 98 -4.23 8.61 -3.81
C SER A 98 -4.83 9.69 -2.90
N SER A 99 -6.15 9.75 -2.72
CA SER A 99 -6.80 10.66 -1.75
C SER A 99 -6.33 10.48 -0.29
N SER A 100 -5.61 9.39 0.01
CA SER A 100 -4.87 9.21 1.27
C SER A 100 -3.98 10.39 1.64
N PHE A 101 -3.45 11.16 0.66
CA PHE A 101 -2.62 12.34 0.90
C PHE A 101 -3.29 13.41 1.77
N LEU A 102 -4.62 13.43 1.81
CA LEU A 102 -5.39 14.42 2.56
C LEU A 102 -5.70 13.94 3.95
N MET A 103 -5.74 12.64 4.15
CA MET A 103 -6.01 12.01 5.44
C MET A 103 -4.73 11.90 6.28
N VAL A 104 -3.58 11.66 5.64
CA VAL A 104 -2.28 11.49 6.31
C VAL A 104 -1.92 12.64 7.25
N PRO A 105 -2.06 13.94 6.88
CA PRO A 105 -1.74 15.04 7.80
C PRO A 105 -2.59 15.04 9.08
N PHE A 106 -3.86 14.62 9.01
CA PHE A 106 -4.75 14.53 10.19
C PHE A 106 -4.45 13.31 11.03
N LEU A 107 -4.22 12.16 10.40
CA LEU A 107 -3.83 10.97 11.14
C LEU A 107 -2.46 11.17 11.80
N ALA A 108 -1.53 11.86 11.14
CA ALA A 108 -0.27 12.27 11.74
C ALA A 108 -0.49 13.18 12.98
N VAL A 109 -1.52 14.02 13.00
CA VAL A 109 -1.87 14.82 14.18
C VAL A 109 -2.31 13.92 15.34
N VAL A 110 -3.20 12.97 15.07
CA VAL A 110 -3.75 12.06 16.09
C VAL A 110 -2.67 11.11 16.63
N PHE A 111 -1.90 10.49 15.75
CA PHE A 111 -0.94 9.44 16.12
C PHE A 111 0.45 9.95 16.47
N LEU A 112 0.87 11.10 15.92
CA LEU A 112 2.20 11.68 16.16
C LEU A 112 2.16 13.00 16.96
N LYS A 113 0.97 13.42 17.44
CA LYS A 113 0.74 14.62 18.27
C LYS A 113 1.24 15.94 17.65
N LYS A 114 1.32 16.05 16.32
CA LYS A 114 1.66 17.30 15.60
C LYS A 114 0.41 18.14 15.39
N LYS A 115 0.44 19.48 15.49
CA LYS A 115 -0.77 20.32 15.30
C LYS A 115 -1.15 20.47 13.82
N PRO A 116 -2.45 20.44 13.45
CA PRO A 116 -2.88 20.61 12.07
C PRO A 116 -2.80 22.08 11.65
N THR A 117 -2.47 22.33 10.38
CA THR A 117 -2.55 23.66 9.77
C THR A 117 -3.93 23.86 9.12
N LEU A 118 -4.36 25.10 8.93
CA LEU A 118 -5.64 25.44 8.26
C LEU A 118 -5.75 24.82 6.86
N GLY A 119 -4.62 24.73 6.13
CA GLY A 119 -4.56 24.10 4.81
C GLY A 119 -4.89 22.61 4.81
N ASN A 120 -4.55 21.88 5.88
CA ASN A 120 -4.91 20.47 6.00
C ASN A 120 -6.45 20.31 6.07
N THR A 121 -7.10 21.08 6.93
CA THR A 121 -8.58 21.11 7.10
C THR A 121 -9.31 21.38 5.80
N LEU A 122 -8.86 22.39 5.04
CA LEU A 122 -9.44 22.74 3.75
C LEU A 122 -9.21 21.65 2.69
N GLY A 123 -8.05 20.99 2.70
CA GLY A 123 -7.76 19.88 1.80
C GLY A 123 -8.74 18.71 1.98
N LEU A 124 -8.96 18.25 3.22
CA LEU A 124 -9.88 17.15 3.50
C LEU A 124 -11.30 17.44 2.98
N LEU A 125 -11.80 18.66 3.21
CA LEU A 125 -13.09 19.10 2.70
C LEU A 125 -13.10 19.13 1.16
N LEU A 126 -12.05 19.67 0.53
CA LEU A 126 -11.88 19.67 -0.93
C LEU A 126 -11.87 18.26 -1.52
N THR A 127 -11.36 17.27 -0.81
CA THR A 127 -11.32 15.89 -1.29
C THR A 127 -12.62 15.18 -1.07
N ALA A 128 -13.28 15.40 0.07
CA ALA A 128 -14.65 14.93 0.23
C ALA A 128 -15.54 15.49 -0.89
N MET A 129 -15.35 16.75 -1.28
CA MET A 129 -16.05 17.34 -2.42
C MET A 129 -15.62 16.76 -3.77
N GLY A 130 -14.31 16.59 -4.02
CA GLY A 130 -13.79 15.98 -5.25
C GLY A 130 -14.20 14.52 -5.43
N LEU A 131 -14.27 13.76 -4.33
CA LEU A 131 -14.80 12.41 -4.25
C LEU A 131 -16.26 12.39 -4.70
N VAL A 132 -17.11 13.24 -4.10
CA VAL A 132 -18.53 13.38 -4.48
C VAL A 132 -18.69 13.77 -5.95
N TRP A 133 -17.81 14.63 -6.47
CA TRP A 133 -17.87 15.07 -7.87
C TRP A 133 -17.46 13.95 -8.84
N MET A 134 -16.38 13.23 -8.54
CA MET A 134 -15.86 12.18 -9.42
C MET A 134 -16.69 10.90 -9.40
N THR A 135 -17.40 10.61 -8.30
CA THR A 135 -18.34 9.48 -8.24
C THR A 135 -19.68 9.77 -8.91
N GLY A 136 -19.79 10.82 -9.74
CA GLY A 136 -20.94 11.05 -10.64
C GLY A 136 -21.81 12.28 -10.34
N GLY A 137 -21.39 13.18 -9.45
CA GLY A 137 -22.19 14.35 -9.07
C GLY A 137 -23.55 13.97 -8.48
N MET A 138 -24.60 14.76 -8.73
CA MET A 138 -25.98 14.48 -8.26
C MET A 138 -26.72 13.38 -9.06
N GLY A 139 -26.07 12.68 -10.02
CA GLY A 139 -26.74 11.76 -10.95
C GLY A 139 -26.09 10.37 -11.11
N GLY A 140 -24.78 10.24 -11.00
CA GLY A 140 -24.09 8.95 -10.86
C GLY A 140 -23.87 8.64 -9.39
N GLY A 141 -24.36 7.51 -8.91
CA GLY A 141 -24.27 7.15 -7.50
C GLY A 141 -22.89 6.64 -7.12
N PHE A 142 -22.53 6.84 -5.85
CA PHE A 142 -21.37 6.21 -5.20
C PHE A 142 -21.46 4.68 -5.34
N THR A 143 -20.51 4.08 -6.04
CA THR A 143 -20.52 2.63 -6.29
C THR A 143 -19.98 1.86 -5.09
N ARG A 144 -20.26 0.55 -5.04
CA ARG A 144 -19.67 -0.34 -4.04
C ARG A 144 -18.13 -0.37 -4.14
N GLY A 145 -17.59 -0.26 -5.36
CA GLY A 145 -16.14 -0.18 -5.58
C GLY A 145 -15.52 1.11 -5.03
N ASP A 146 -16.21 2.24 -5.18
CA ASP A 146 -15.75 3.53 -4.62
C ASP A 146 -15.67 3.47 -3.09
N PHE A 147 -16.63 2.80 -2.45
CA PHE A 147 -16.61 2.59 -1.01
C PHE A 147 -15.37 1.79 -0.57
N TYR A 148 -15.08 0.69 -1.27
CA TYR A 148 -13.93 -0.14 -0.98
C TYR A 148 -12.61 0.59 -1.22
N ALA A 149 -12.51 1.34 -2.32
CA ALA A 149 -11.32 2.15 -2.61
C ALA A 149 -11.12 3.26 -1.56
N PHE A 150 -12.21 3.88 -1.07
CA PHE A 150 -12.14 4.87 0.00
C PHE A 150 -11.64 4.25 1.32
N ILE A 151 -12.17 3.09 1.72
CA ILE A 151 -11.69 2.38 2.92
C ILE A 151 -10.20 2.04 2.77
N SER A 152 -9.79 1.56 1.60
CA SER A 152 -8.38 1.31 1.30
C SER A 152 -7.55 2.59 1.49
N ALA A 153 -7.96 3.72 0.92
CA ALA A 153 -7.25 5.00 1.05
C ALA A 153 -7.05 5.43 2.51
N VAL A 154 -8.08 5.26 3.35
CA VAL A 154 -7.97 5.54 4.81
C VAL A 154 -6.93 4.63 5.44
N MET A 155 -6.94 3.34 5.12
CA MET A 155 -5.99 2.37 5.68
C MET A 155 -4.56 2.56 5.15
N VAL A 156 -4.39 2.98 3.90
CA VAL A 156 -3.09 3.42 3.33
C VAL A 156 -2.55 4.61 4.12
N ALA A 157 -3.41 5.61 4.42
CA ALA A 157 -3.01 6.76 5.21
C ALA A 157 -2.60 6.36 6.64
N VAL A 158 -3.33 5.43 7.27
CA VAL A 158 -2.97 4.84 8.57
C VAL A 158 -1.63 4.12 8.50
N HIS A 159 -1.41 3.30 7.46
CA HIS A 159 -0.15 2.57 7.26
C HIS A 159 1.04 3.54 7.14
N ILE A 160 0.93 4.57 6.30
CA ILE A 160 1.96 5.61 6.11
C ILE A 160 2.33 6.27 7.45
N VAL A 161 1.36 6.61 8.29
CA VAL A 161 1.61 7.23 9.60
C VAL A 161 2.19 6.22 10.60
N LEU A 162 1.73 4.96 10.56
CA LEU A 162 2.22 3.90 11.42
C LEU A 162 3.67 3.51 11.08
N VAL A 163 4.08 3.62 9.82
CA VAL A 163 5.47 3.40 9.41
C VAL A 163 6.37 4.42 10.10
N ASP A 164 6.05 5.71 10.01
CA ASP A 164 6.84 6.78 10.63
C ASP A 164 6.91 6.62 12.15
N LYS A 165 5.80 6.25 12.80
CA LYS A 165 5.77 5.91 14.23
C LYS A 165 6.68 4.72 14.56
N THR A 166 6.65 3.67 13.75
CA THR A 166 7.45 2.45 13.98
C THR A 166 8.94 2.73 13.76
N LEU A 167 9.29 3.59 12.81
CA LEU A 167 10.66 4.00 12.53
C LEU A 167 11.20 5.01 13.55
N GLY A 168 10.35 5.87 14.11
CA GLY A 168 10.74 6.88 15.11
C GLY A 168 11.40 6.29 16.37
N ASP A 169 11.09 5.05 16.70
CA ASP A 169 11.61 4.31 17.86
C ASP A 169 12.97 3.61 17.60
N THR A 170 13.59 3.82 16.43
CA THR A 170 14.85 3.16 16.06
C THR A 170 16.10 4.02 16.32
N ASN A 171 17.15 3.43 16.93
CA ASN A 171 18.46 4.09 17.07
C ASN A 171 19.11 4.31 15.70
N THR A 172 19.79 5.45 15.55
CA THR A 172 20.41 5.90 14.30
C THR A 172 21.37 4.90 13.66
N ALA A 173 22.10 4.10 14.45
CA ALA A 173 23.14 3.18 13.95
C ALA A 173 22.57 1.96 13.21
N GLU A 174 21.36 1.50 13.54
CA GLU A 174 20.76 0.27 13.00
C GLU A 174 19.56 0.55 12.10
N ARG A 175 19.32 1.81 11.75
CA ARG A 175 18.11 2.24 11.03
C ARG A 175 17.88 1.47 9.73
N PHE A 176 18.93 1.24 8.96
CA PHE A 176 18.81 0.53 7.69
C PHE A 176 18.39 -0.93 7.90
N GLU A 177 19.09 -1.66 8.78
CA GLU A 177 18.78 -3.04 9.12
C GLU A 177 17.38 -3.19 9.75
N GLN A 178 16.97 -2.25 10.60
CA GLN A 178 15.60 -2.21 11.14
C GLN A 178 14.57 -2.06 10.03
N SER A 179 14.79 -1.18 9.04
CA SER A 179 13.88 -1.04 7.90
C SER A 179 13.78 -2.33 7.08
N LEU A 180 14.89 -3.03 6.82
CA LEU A 180 14.85 -4.30 6.13
C LEU A 180 14.07 -5.36 6.92
N GLY A 181 14.32 -5.46 8.23
CA GLY A 181 13.60 -6.36 9.13
C GLY A 181 12.10 -6.07 9.20
N ILE A 182 11.71 -4.79 9.33
CA ILE A 182 10.31 -4.36 9.32
C ILE A 182 9.68 -4.69 7.96
N GLY A 183 10.42 -4.49 6.86
CA GLY A 183 10.00 -4.83 5.50
C GLY A 183 9.63 -6.30 5.37
N ILE A 184 10.52 -7.20 5.80
CA ILE A 184 10.26 -8.65 5.82
C ILE A 184 9.03 -8.98 6.67
N LEU A 185 8.99 -8.46 7.90
CA LEU A 185 7.98 -8.87 8.87
C LEU A 185 6.59 -8.37 8.49
N GLN A 186 6.45 -7.13 7.99
CA GLN A 186 5.13 -6.61 7.59
C GLN A 186 4.55 -7.38 6.39
N VAL A 187 5.36 -7.74 5.38
CA VAL A 187 4.86 -8.51 4.23
C VAL A 187 4.53 -9.95 4.63
N GLY A 188 5.32 -10.56 5.52
CA GLY A 188 5.04 -11.89 6.06
C GLY A 188 3.74 -11.93 6.85
N VAL A 189 3.48 -10.91 7.68
CA VAL A 189 2.24 -10.78 8.44
C VAL A 189 1.04 -10.57 7.50
N ALA A 190 1.18 -9.74 6.47
CA ALA A 190 0.10 -9.55 5.50
C ALA A 190 -0.22 -10.83 4.73
N ALA A 191 0.81 -11.60 4.33
CA ALA A 191 0.62 -12.92 3.73
C ALA A 191 -0.08 -13.89 4.70
N ALA A 192 0.33 -13.92 5.97
CA ALA A 192 -0.30 -14.77 6.98
C ALA A 192 -1.78 -14.43 7.19
N TRP A 193 -2.13 -13.13 7.28
CA TRP A 193 -3.52 -12.71 7.38
C TRP A 193 -4.34 -13.06 6.15
N ALA A 194 -3.76 -12.89 4.95
CA ALA A 194 -4.41 -13.30 3.71
C ALA A 194 -4.69 -14.80 3.66
N LEU A 195 -3.74 -15.62 4.11
CA LEU A 195 -3.93 -17.06 4.23
C LEU A 195 -5.04 -17.41 5.24
N ILE A 196 -5.00 -16.82 6.44
CA ILE A 196 -6.03 -17.05 7.47
C ILE A 196 -7.41 -16.67 6.95
N PHE A 197 -7.55 -15.46 6.37
CA PHE A 197 -8.80 -15.00 5.80
C PHE A 197 -9.28 -15.95 4.71
N TRP A 198 -8.39 -16.37 3.81
CA TRP A 198 -8.72 -17.30 2.75
C TRP A 198 -9.26 -18.63 3.29
N GLN A 199 -8.59 -19.24 4.27
CA GLN A 199 -9.02 -20.52 4.84
C GLN A 199 -10.32 -20.44 5.64
N VAL A 200 -10.58 -19.31 6.32
CA VAL A 200 -11.79 -19.11 7.12
C VAL A 200 -13.02 -18.84 6.24
N PHE A 201 -12.88 -18.00 5.21
CA PHE A 201 -14.01 -17.53 4.40
C PHE A 201 -14.17 -18.27 3.07
N THR A 202 -13.18 -19.03 2.62
CA THR A 202 -13.25 -19.81 1.36
C THR A 202 -12.60 -21.19 1.52
N PRO A 203 -13.18 -22.08 2.34
CA PRO A 203 -12.57 -23.35 2.72
C PRO A 203 -12.50 -24.42 1.61
N HIS A 204 -12.92 -24.13 0.37
CA HIS A 204 -13.06 -25.13 -0.70
C HIS A 204 -11.78 -25.42 -1.52
N GLY A 205 -10.59 -25.04 -1.03
CA GLY A 205 -9.28 -25.50 -1.54
C GLY A 205 -8.51 -24.49 -2.40
N LEU A 206 -7.20 -24.75 -2.58
CA LEU A 206 -6.26 -23.94 -3.39
C LEU A 206 -6.48 -24.15 -4.90
N THR A 207 -7.67 -23.87 -5.41
CA THR A 207 -7.95 -23.97 -6.85
C THR A 207 -8.12 -22.58 -7.43
N PHE A 208 -7.08 -22.10 -8.10
CA PHE A 208 -7.14 -20.95 -8.99
C PHE A 208 -6.42 -21.34 -10.29
N PRO A 209 -6.81 -20.76 -11.44
CA PRO A 209 -6.13 -21.05 -12.71
C PRO A 209 -4.68 -20.58 -12.63
N LEU A 210 -3.73 -21.48 -12.88
CA LEU A 210 -2.31 -21.12 -13.07
C LEU A 210 -2.11 -20.57 -14.48
N SER A 211 -2.70 -19.40 -14.75
CA SER A 211 -2.51 -18.70 -16.02
C SER A 211 -1.16 -17.97 -16.04
N ALA A 212 -0.61 -17.77 -17.24
CA ALA A 212 0.61 -16.98 -17.40
C ALA A 212 0.40 -15.53 -16.91
N THR A 213 -0.80 -14.97 -17.13
CA THR A 213 -1.21 -13.64 -16.67
C THR A 213 -1.15 -13.54 -15.15
N LEU A 214 -1.72 -14.52 -14.43
CA LEU A 214 -1.67 -14.57 -12.98
C LEU A 214 -0.23 -14.64 -12.46
N LEU A 215 0.60 -15.51 -13.04
CA LEU A 215 1.99 -15.65 -12.64
C LEU A 215 2.80 -14.38 -12.85
N ILE A 216 2.62 -13.70 -13.99
CA ILE A 216 3.28 -12.42 -14.29
C ILE A 216 2.80 -11.34 -13.32
N SER A 217 1.49 -11.26 -13.06
CA SER A 217 0.89 -10.29 -12.15
C SER A 217 1.39 -10.49 -10.70
N VAL A 218 1.38 -11.73 -10.21
CA VAL A 218 1.88 -12.08 -8.87
C VAL A 218 3.38 -11.85 -8.74
N ALA A 219 4.18 -12.26 -9.74
CA ALA A 219 5.63 -12.05 -9.70
C ALA A 219 5.97 -10.55 -9.77
N GLY A 220 5.35 -9.81 -10.69
CA GLY A 220 5.57 -8.38 -10.87
C GLY A 220 5.15 -7.57 -9.64
N THR A 221 3.95 -7.81 -9.11
CA THR A 221 3.48 -7.12 -7.91
C THR A 221 4.17 -7.60 -6.64
N GLY A 222 4.53 -8.88 -6.54
CA GLY A 222 5.26 -9.43 -5.40
C GLY A 222 6.68 -8.90 -5.30
N ILE A 223 7.42 -8.88 -6.40
CA ILE A 223 8.84 -8.44 -6.42
C ILE A 223 8.94 -6.92 -6.40
N PHE A 224 8.34 -6.24 -7.38
CA PHE A 224 8.53 -4.80 -7.53
C PHE A 224 7.65 -4.00 -6.58
N CYS A 225 6.35 -4.32 -6.52
CA CYS A 225 5.41 -3.52 -5.73
C CYS A 225 5.46 -3.87 -4.25
N SER A 226 5.75 -5.12 -3.88
CA SER A 226 5.72 -5.56 -2.48
C SER A 226 7.11 -5.67 -1.85
N ALA A 227 8.05 -6.43 -2.43
CA ALA A 227 9.39 -6.56 -1.84
C ALA A 227 10.17 -5.24 -1.95
N PHE A 228 10.28 -4.68 -3.15
CA PHE A 228 11.02 -3.44 -3.38
C PHE A 228 10.31 -2.22 -2.79
N CYS A 229 9.09 -1.89 -3.22
CA CYS A 229 8.47 -0.62 -2.83
C CYS A 229 8.14 -0.51 -1.33
N PHE A 230 7.63 -1.54 -0.65
CA PHE A 230 7.37 -1.42 0.81
C PHE A 230 8.67 -1.32 1.62
N THR A 231 9.75 -1.97 1.18
CA THR A 231 11.06 -1.81 1.83
C THR A 231 11.67 -0.45 1.53
N ALA A 232 11.58 0.01 0.28
CA ALA A 232 12.03 1.34 -0.14
C ALA A 232 11.26 2.45 0.58
N GLN A 233 9.95 2.31 0.76
CA GLN A 233 9.13 3.24 1.54
C GLN A 233 9.68 3.42 2.95
N LEU A 234 10.03 2.32 3.65
CA LEU A 234 10.61 2.39 4.99
C LEU A 234 11.91 3.21 4.99
N ILE A 235 12.74 3.07 3.96
CA ILE A 235 14.01 3.80 3.82
C ILE A 235 13.75 5.28 3.48
N VAL A 236 12.78 5.57 2.62
CA VAL A 236 12.38 6.93 2.23
C VAL A 236 11.81 7.69 3.41
N GLN A 237 10.90 7.08 4.20
CA GLN A 237 10.26 7.73 5.34
C GLN A 237 11.18 7.94 6.54
N GLN A 238 12.39 7.36 6.55
CA GLN A 238 13.45 7.80 7.47
C GLN A 238 14.02 9.19 7.15
N LYS A 239 13.79 9.67 5.93
CA LYS A 239 14.32 10.95 5.41
C LYS A 239 13.22 11.96 5.11
N LEU A 240 12.05 11.50 4.69
CA LEU A 240 10.90 12.34 4.36
C LEU A 240 9.82 12.18 5.43
N SER A 241 9.17 13.28 5.80
CA SER A 241 7.98 13.21 6.65
C SER A 241 6.84 12.48 5.92
N PRO A 242 5.87 11.90 6.67
CA PRO A 242 4.69 11.27 6.08
C PRO A 242 3.97 12.16 5.06
N SER A 243 3.82 13.45 5.38
CA SER A 243 3.20 14.43 4.49
C SER A 243 4.00 14.64 3.20
N ARG A 244 5.33 14.72 3.27
CA ARG A 244 6.17 14.84 2.06
C ARG A 244 6.13 13.58 1.21
N PHE A 245 6.16 12.41 1.85
CA PHE A 245 6.09 11.13 1.14
C PHE A 245 4.76 10.98 0.37
N VAL A 246 3.63 11.21 1.05
CA VAL A 246 2.32 11.03 0.42
C VAL A 246 2.02 12.07 -0.66
N LEU A 247 2.58 13.29 -0.55
CA LEU A 247 2.48 14.28 -1.63
C LEU A 247 3.17 13.80 -2.92
N LEU A 248 4.28 13.06 -2.81
CA LEU A 248 4.95 12.47 -3.99
C LEU A 248 4.15 11.30 -4.57
N LEU A 249 3.39 10.58 -3.74
CA LEU A 249 2.48 9.52 -4.18
C LEU A 249 1.26 10.05 -4.95
N MET A 250 1.00 11.37 -4.97
CA MET A 250 -0.04 11.96 -5.84
C MET A 250 0.24 11.73 -7.34
N LEU A 251 1.45 11.27 -7.69
CA LEU A 251 1.81 10.87 -9.05
C LEU A 251 1.33 9.45 -9.41
N GLU A 252 0.88 8.65 -8.43
CA GLU A 252 0.41 7.28 -8.64
C GLU A 252 -0.73 7.17 -9.65
N PRO A 253 -1.79 8.02 -9.65
CA PRO A 253 -2.86 7.99 -10.65
C PRO A 253 -2.36 8.41 -12.03
N LEU A 254 -1.40 9.32 -12.09
CA LEU A 254 -0.78 9.74 -13.35
C LEU A 254 -0.09 8.55 -14.02
N PHE A 255 0.70 7.79 -13.26
CA PHE A 255 1.35 6.59 -13.79
C PHE A 255 0.34 5.50 -14.13
N ALA A 256 -0.66 5.25 -13.28
CA ALA A 256 -1.73 4.29 -13.57
C ALA A 256 -2.42 4.61 -14.91
N LEU A 257 -2.77 5.89 -15.13
CA LEU A 257 -3.36 6.34 -16.39
C LEU A 257 -2.43 6.11 -17.59
N LEU A 258 -1.15 6.47 -17.46
CA LEU A 258 -0.16 6.27 -18.52
C LEU A 258 0.00 4.80 -18.89
N TYR A 259 0.04 3.90 -17.91
CA TYR A 259 0.14 2.47 -18.19
C TYR A 259 -1.13 1.94 -18.86
N SER A 260 -2.32 2.34 -18.42
CA SER A 260 -3.57 1.93 -19.06
C SER A 260 -3.70 2.45 -20.51
N MET A 261 -3.04 3.56 -20.85
CA MET A 261 -2.99 4.06 -22.24
C MET A 261 -2.00 3.28 -23.13
N VAL A 262 -0.89 2.82 -22.56
CA VAL A 262 0.16 2.09 -23.30
C VAL A 262 -0.17 0.60 -23.41
N PHE A 263 -0.81 0.03 -22.39
CA PHE A 263 -1.21 -1.37 -22.27
C PHE A 263 -2.73 -1.46 -22.05
N PRO A 264 -3.54 -1.21 -23.10
CA PRO A 264 -5.01 -1.24 -23.01
C PRO A 264 -5.57 -2.65 -22.80
#